data_AF-A0A1D2W720-F1
#
_entry.id   AF-A0A1D2W720-F1
#
_cell.length_a   1.000
_cell.length_b   1.000
_cell.length_c   1.000
_cell.angle_alpha   90.00
_cell.angle_beta   90.00
_cell.angle_gamma   90.00
#
_symmetry.space_group_name_H-M   'P 1'
#
loop_
_entity.id
_entity.type
_entity.pdbx_description
1 polymer ?
#
loop_
_entity_poly.entity_id
_entity_poly.type
_entity_poly.pdbx_seq_one_letter_code
_entity_poly.pdbx_strand_id
1 'polypeptide(L)'
;MVGTPCQMVAATKMDKLLNEEFPVDIKIGLFCMENFSYSYMKEMLKEYDADMKDVLECRVEKGHVWFFLTEDRTVKIPLSKAKKCVRKNCTVCMDFTSELSDVSVGSVGSPEGWSTVIIRTEKGLKLIEAAEKDNYIQTKPIADSGLKIMEKLAKEKKSKSKEEIKKRERVGRPVLYRREIFGNEYENEVSNCTFHDLKGDVVDIGACVLCGACVYACPEEAVAIKDRKPELVGKCVEGCNACYVACPRTYIPDEILSKESDNKPFGDYIKIVSVKAPMVKGQDGGVATALLTYVLSSNIVDNAIIVDKSSIEPWKPEAKITDNIAEVLKASGTKYSACPIFKPLKESKEGGS
;
A
#
# COMPACT_ATOMS: atom_id res chain seq x y z
N MET A 1 3.79 -2.00 10.28
CA MET A 1 3.73 -2.39 8.85
C MET A 1 4.11 -1.22 7.94
N VAL A 2 4.69 -1.49 6.76
CA VAL A 2 4.83 -0.51 5.67
C VAL A 2 3.93 -0.90 4.49
N GLY A 3 3.15 0.02 3.93
CA GLY A 3 2.30 -0.31 2.79
C GLY A 3 1.78 0.88 2.01
N THR A 4 1.17 0.60 0.87
CA THR A 4 0.54 1.56 -0.05
C THR A 4 -0.85 1.99 0.45
N PRO A 5 -1.45 3.04 -0.13
CA PRO A 5 -2.73 3.58 0.33
C PRO A 5 -3.86 2.54 0.46
N CYS A 6 -4.01 1.66 -0.54
CA CYS A 6 -5.05 0.63 -0.49
C CYS A 6 -4.79 -0.44 0.58
N GLN A 7 -3.53 -0.66 0.97
CA GLN A 7 -3.18 -1.51 2.11
C GLN A 7 -3.46 -0.79 3.43
N MET A 8 -3.21 0.52 3.53
CA MET A 8 -3.59 1.30 4.72
C MET A 8 -5.11 1.33 4.96
N VAL A 9 -5.89 1.39 3.87
CA VAL A 9 -7.36 1.25 3.93
C VAL A 9 -7.74 -0.12 4.48
N ALA A 10 -7.20 -1.20 3.93
CA ALA A 10 -7.50 -2.57 4.38
C ALA A 10 -7.12 -2.78 5.85
N ALA A 11 -5.92 -2.35 6.24
CA ALA A 11 -5.45 -2.40 7.62
C ALA A 11 -6.40 -1.66 8.56
N THR A 12 -6.83 -0.44 8.19
CA THR A 12 -7.74 0.35 9.01
C THR A 12 -9.15 -0.25 9.10
N LYS A 13 -9.64 -0.89 8.03
CA LYS A 13 -10.91 -1.63 8.10
C LYS A 13 -10.79 -2.85 9.02
N MET A 14 -9.71 -3.61 8.92
CA MET A 14 -9.49 -4.78 9.78
C MET A 14 -9.35 -4.39 11.25
N ASP A 15 -8.62 -3.31 11.52
CA ASP A 15 -8.41 -2.71 12.84
C ASP A 15 -9.71 -2.19 13.49
N LYS A 16 -10.59 -1.53 12.71
CA LYS A 16 -11.78 -0.86 13.25
C LYS A 16 -13.08 -1.66 13.15
N LEU A 17 -13.18 -2.60 12.21
CA LEU A 17 -14.47 -3.20 11.81
C LEU A 17 -14.52 -4.72 11.96
N LEU A 18 -13.40 -5.38 12.23
CA LEU A 18 -13.42 -6.79 12.61
C LEU A 18 -13.46 -6.90 14.13
N ASN A 19 -14.09 -7.98 14.62
CA ASN A 19 -14.21 -8.24 16.06
C ASN A 19 -12.91 -8.77 16.69
N GLU A 20 -11.95 -9.22 15.86
CA GLU A 20 -10.65 -9.69 16.32
C GLU A 20 -9.65 -8.55 16.39
N GLU A 21 -8.76 -8.61 17.38
CA GLU A 21 -7.63 -7.69 17.47
C GLU A 21 -6.75 -7.79 16.21
N PHE A 22 -6.42 -6.63 15.65
CA PHE A 22 -5.56 -6.53 14.48
C PHE A 22 -4.11 -6.25 14.91
N PRO A 23 -3.14 -7.14 14.64
CA PRO A 23 -1.79 -7.10 15.20
C PRO A 23 -0.88 -6.13 14.42
N VAL A 24 -1.31 -4.87 14.27
CA VAL A 24 -0.51 -3.82 13.62
C VAL A 24 -0.60 -2.51 14.41
N ASP A 25 0.41 -2.26 15.22
CA ASP A 25 0.47 -1.07 16.08
C ASP A 25 0.91 0.19 15.34
N ILE A 26 1.70 0.08 14.27
CA ILE A 26 2.25 1.24 13.53
C ILE A 26 2.01 1.07 12.04
N LYS A 27 1.34 2.04 11.41
CA LYS A 27 1.05 2.09 9.97
C LYS A 27 1.94 3.14 9.29
N ILE A 28 2.97 2.71 8.58
CA ILE A 28 3.80 3.57 7.72
C ILE A 28 3.28 3.46 6.28
N GLY A 29 2.62 4.52 5.81
CA GLY A 29 2.08 4.62 4.46
C GLY A 29 3.13 5.09 3.45
N LEU A 30 3.14 4.53 2.25
CA LEU A 30 3.96 5.01 1.14
C LEU A 30 3.13 5.90 0.22
N PHE A 31 3.74 6.94 -0.35
CA PHE A 31 3.13 7.62 -1.48
C PHE A 31 3.04 6.67 -2.67
N CYS A 32 1.91 6.68 -3.36
CA CYS A 32 1.68 5.76 -4.46
C CYS A 32 0.84 6.44 -5.52
N MET A 33 1.36 6.55 -6.75
CA MET A 33 0.58 7.02 -7.89
C MET A 33 -0.15 5.84 -8.56
N GLU A 34 0.61 4.84 -8.97
CA GLU A 34 0.15 3.65 -9.69
C GLU A 34 1.00 2.44 -9.27
N ASN A 35 0.46 1.23 -9.47
CA ASN A 35 1.19 -0.02 -9.29
C ASN A 35 1.11 -0.86 -10.57
N PHE A 36 2.14 -1.65 -10.85
CA PHE A 36 2.31 -2.35 -12.12
C PHE A 36 2.07 -3.86 -11.96
N SER A 37 1.72 -4.51 -13.06
CA SER A 37 1.62 -5.96 -13.14
C SER A 37 3.01 -6.55 -13.37
N TYR A 38 3.51 -7.36 -12.43
CA TYR A 38 4.78 -8.09 -12.57
C TYR A 38 4.86 -8.83 -13.91
N SER A 39 3.80 -9.56 -14.29
CA SER A 39 3.79 -10.34 -15.53
C SER A 39 3.87 -9.45 -16.79
N TYR A 40 3.24 -8.27 -16.76
CA TYR A 40 3.28 -7.36 -17.92
C TYR A 40 4.60 -6.60 -17.97
N MET A 41 5.19 -6.22 -16.84
CA MET A 41 6.54 -5.67 -16.81
C MET A 41 7.56 -6.68 -17.31
N LYS A 42 7.45 -7.96 -16.89
CA LYS A 42 8.29 -9.06 -17.38
C LYS A 42 8.20 -9.22 -18.88
N GLU A 43 6.99 -9.18 -19.45
CA GLU A 43 6.80 -9.25 -20.89
C GLU A 43 7.37 -8.01 -21.61
N MET A 44 7.14 -6.81 -21.05
CA MET A 44 7.64 -5.56 -21.62
C MET A 44 9.17 -5.50 -21.66
N LEU A 45 9.87 -6.05 -20.67
CA LEU A 45 11.35 -6.07 -20.64
C LEU A 45 11.96 -6.86 -21.80
N LYS A 46 11.25 -7.88 -22.32
CA LYS A 46 11.71 -8.63 -23.50
C LYS A 46 11.83 -7.75 -24.74
N GLU A 47 10.99 -6.72 -24.88
CA GLU A 47 11.10 -5.74 -25.96
C GLU A 47 12.40 -4.92 -25.90
N TYR A 48 13.10 -4.95 -24.77
CA TYR A 48 14.37 -4.25 -24.54
C TYR A 48 15.54 -5.23 -24.35
N ASP A 49 15.37 -6.49 -24.75
CA ASP A 49 16.36 -7.55 -24.60
C ASP A 49 16.85 -7.68 -23.14
N ALA A 50 15.90 -7.60 -22.20
CA ALA A 50 16.16 -7.72 -20.77
C ALA A 50 15.22 -8.76 -20.15
N ASP A 51 15.73 -9.49 -19.16
CA ASP A 51 14.96 -10.44 -18.37
C ASP A 51 14.70 -9.86 -16.98
N MET A 52 13.49 -10.10 -16.46
CA MET A 52 13.11 -9.71 -15.10
C MET A 52 14.03 -10.35 -14.05
N LYS A 53 14.61 -11.53 -14.36
CA LYS A 53 15.53 -12.21 -13.45
C LYS A 53 16.78 -11.39 -13.12
N ASP A 54 17.19 -10.52 -14.05
CA ASP A 54 18.41 -9.73 -13.95
C ASP A 54 18.16 -8.39 -13.23
N VAL A 55 16.90 -8.06 -12.90
CA VAL A 55 16.52 -6.78 -12.30
C VAL A 55 16.95 -6.70 -10.82
N LEU A 56 17.91 -5.83 -10.55
CA LEU A 56 18.37 -5.48 -9.21
C LEU A 56 17.53 -4.35 -8.59
N GLU A 57 17.12 -3.35 -9.36
CA GLU A 57 16.35 -2.23 -8.85
C GLU A 57 15.40 -1.66 -9.91
N CYS A 58 14.26 -1.14 -9.46
CA CYS A 58 13.29 -0.45 -10.31
C CYS A 58 12.97 0.92 -9.69
N ARG A 59 13.02 2.00 -10.48
CA ARG A 59 12.67 3.37 -10.05
C ARG A 59 11.70 4.02 -11.02
N VAL A 60 10.76 4.80 -10.50
CA VAL A 60 9.86 5.64 -11.32
C VAL A 60 10.14 7.11 -11.03
N GLU A 61 10.86 7.77 -11.93
CA GLU A 61 11.24 9.17 -11.77
C GLU A 61 11.43 9.85 -13.12
N LYS A 62 11.31 11.19 -13.15
CA LYS A 62 11.59 12.01 -14.34
C LYS A 62 10.88 11.50 -15.61
N GLY A 63 9.63 11.03 -15.46
CA GLY A 63 8.79 10.54 -16.56
C GLY A 63 9.18 9.17 -17.14
N HIS A 64 10.03 8.39 -16.45
CA HIS A 64 10.50 7.09 -16.91
C HIS A 64 10.42 6.03 -15.80
N VAL A 65 10.31 4.77 -16.22
CA VAL A 65 10.58 3.60 -15.39
C VAL A 65 11.99 3.13 -15.72
N TRP A 66 12.85 3.09 -14.71
CA TRP A 66 14.25 2.69 -14.79
C TRP A 66 14.40 1.30 -14.20
N PHE A 67 15.05 0.42 -14.92
CA PHE A 67 15.46 -0.90 -14.48
C PHE A 67 16.98 -0.96 -14.44
N PHE A 68 17.53 -1.16 -13.24
CA PHE A 68 18.95 -1.41 -13.04
C PHE A 68 19.13 -2.92 -12.97
N LEU A 69 19.91 -3.46 -13.90
CA LEU A 69 20.12 -4.89 -14.06
C LEU A 69 21.48 -5.30 -13.47
N THR A 70 21.75 -6.60 -13.46
CA THR A 70 23.10 -7.13 -13.27
C THR A 70 24.05 -6.60 -14.35
N GLU A 71 25.37 -6.71 -14.08
CA GLU A 71 26.42 -6.26 -15.01
C GLU A 71 26.33 -4.77 -15.38
N ASP A 72 25.82 -3.94 -14.45
CA ASP A 72 25.68 -2.48 -14.56
C ASP A 72 24.85 -1.99 -15.76
N ARG A 73 24.08 -2.88 -16.40
CA ARG A 73 23.18 -2.53 -17.50
C ARG A 73 21.95 -1.80 -16.97
N THR A 74 21.53 -0.74 -17.67
CA THR A 74 20.31 0.02 -17.34
C THR A 74 19.34 0.02 -18.51
N VAL A 75 18.08 -0.29 -18.24
CA VAL A 75 16.96 -0.16 -19.19
C VAL A 75 16.05 0.99 -18.76
N LYS A 76 15.82 1.92 -19.68
CA LYS A 76 14.99 3.11 -19.44
C LYS A 76 13.75 3.07 -20.34
N ILE A 77 12.57 3.02 -19.73
CA ILE A 77 11.28 2.92 -20.43
C ILE A 77 10.46 4.20 -20.17
N PRO A 78 9.98 4.90 -21.22
CA PRO A 78 9.08 6.04 -21.04
C PRO A 78 7.81 5.64 -20.28
N LEU A 79 7.38 6.47 -19.31
CA LEU A 79 6.20 6.17 -18.50
C LEU A 79 4.93 6.03 -19.36
N SER A 80 4.84 6.75 -20.48
CA SER A 80 3.76 6.61 -21.47
C SER A 80 3.63 5.19 -22.02
N LYS A 81 4.74 4.47 -22.20
CA LYS A 81 4.76 3.07 -22.63
C LYS A 81 4.52 2.12 -21.44
N ALA A 82 5.15 2.39 -20.31
CA ALA A 82 5.00 1.58 -19.08
C ALA A 82 3.56 1.58 -18.53
N LYS A 83 2.76 2.63 -18.83
CA LYS A 83 1.33 2.70 -18.48
C LYS A 83 0.49 1.51 -18.96
N LYS A 84 0.92 0.80 -20.02
CA LYS A 84 0.27 -0.46 -20.47
C LYS A 84 0.33 -1.56 -19.40
N CYS A 85 1.31 -1.50 -18.50
CA CYS A 85 1.50 -2.45 -17.42
C CYS A 85 0.83 -2.04 -16.10
N VAL A 86 0.27 -0.83 -16.02
CA VAL A 86 -0.43 -0.34 -14.81
C VAL A 86 -1.67 -1.20 -14.56
N ARG A 87 -1.88 -1.55 -13.29
CA ARG A 87 -3.06 -2.31 -12.88
C ARG A 87 -4.31 -1.44 -13.01
N LYS A 88 -5.34 -1.96 -13.69
CA LYS A 88 -6.62 -1.25 -13.88
C LYS A 88 -7.32 -0.86 -12.58
N ASN A 89 -7.07 -1.58 -11.49
CA ASN A 89 -7.62 -1.23 -10.18
C ASN A 89 -7.05 0.08 -9.59
N CYS A 90 -5.93 0.59 -10.11
CA CYS A 90 -5.33 1.86 -9.68
C CYS A 90 -6.09 3.06 -10.22
N THR A 91 -6.80 2.93 -11.35
CA THR A 91 -7.49 4.05 -12.00
C THR A 91 -8.71 4.56 -11.24
N VAL A 92 -9.18 3.82 -10.24
CA VAL A 92 -10.23 4.26 -9.33
C VAL A 92 -9.67 4.67 -7.96
N CYS A 93 -8.36 4.61 -7.72
CA CYS A 93 -7.74 4.95 -6.44
C CYS A 93 -7.55 6.46 -6.29
N MET A 94 -8.23 7.07 -5.32
CA MET A 94 -8.14 8.53 -5.12
C MET A 94 -7.07 8.95 -4.10
N ASP A 95 -6.42 8.02 -3.42
CA ASP A 95 -5.45 8.34 -2.37
C ASP A 95 -4.02 8.27 -2.93
N PHE A 96 -3.29 9.40 -2.90
CA PHE A 96 -1.89 9.49 -3.30
C PHE A 96 -0.92 9.32 -2.13
N THR A 97 -1.28 9.83 -0.95
CA THR A 97 -0.36 10.04 0.17
C THR A 97 -0.58 9.11 1.34
N SER A 98 -1.37 8.04 1.19
CA SER A 98 -1.73 7.11 2.27
C SER A 98 -2.43 7.81 3.44
N GLU A 99 -3.64 8.30 3.18
CA GLU A 99 -4.40 9.17 4.09
C GLU A 99 -4.75 8.53 5.44
N LEU A 100 -4.75 7.19 5.52
CA LEU A 100 -5.10 6.42 6.73
C LEU A 100 -3.89 5.79 7.46
N SER A 101 -2.66 6.26 7.18
CA SER A 101 -1.46 5.83 7.91
C SER A 101 -1.23 6.66 9.19
N ASP A 102 -0.33 6.23 10.07
CA ASP A 102 0.17 7.07 11.16
C ASP A 102 1.19 8.10 10.66
N VAL A 103 2.05 7.64 9.76
CA VAL A 103 3.07 8.43 9.07
C VAL A 103 3.07 8.02 7.60
N SER A 104 3.10 8.99 6.69
CA SER A 104 3.23 8.73 5.26
C SER A 104 4.58 9.20 4.74
N VAL A 105 5.21 8.44 3.86
CA VAL A 105 6.56 8.69 3.34
C VAL A 105 6.55 8.64 1.82
N GLY A 106 7.21 9.61 1.16
CA GLY A 106 7.50 9.53 -0.26
C GLY A 106 8.44 10.62 -0.76
N SER A 107 8.92 10.48 -1.99
CA SER A 107 10.08 11.23 -2.51
C SER A 107 9.68 12.62 -2.96
N VAL A 108 8.50 12.71 -3.55
CA VAL A 108 7.98 13.94 -4.14
C VAL A 108 7.89 15.04 -3.08
N GLY A 109 8.33 16.24 -3.46
CA GLY A 109 8.28 17.44 -2.62
C GLY A 109 9.56 17.69 -1.84
N SER A 110 10.47 16.72 -1.77
CA SER A 110 11.75 16.83 -1.10
C SER A 110 12.93 16.66 -2.08
N PRO A 111 14.09 17.28 -1.81
CA PRO A 111 15.27 17.15 -2.67
C PRO A 111 15.86 15.74 -2.64
N GLU A 112 16.77 15.43 -3.55
CA GLU A 112 17.48 14.15 -3.58
C GLU A 112 18.12 13.81 -2.22
N GLY A 113 17.96 12.57 -1.79
CA GLY A 113 18.39 12.10 -0.48
C GLY A 113 17.50 12.52 0.71
N TRP A 114 16.38 13.21 0.45
CA TRP A 114 15.37 13.57 1.46
C TRP A 114 13.99 13.08 1.02
N SER A 115 13.18 12.58 1.93
CA SER A 115 11.79 12.19 1.66
C SER A 115 10.85 13.17 2.33
N THR A 116 9.69 13.40 1.72
CA THR A 116 8.59 14.07 2.39
C THR A 116 7.91 13.09 3.34
N VAL A 117 7.67 13.55 4.56
CA VAL A 117 6.91 12.82 5.58
C VAL A 117 5.68 13.63 5.98
N ILE A 118 4.52 12.98 5.93
CA ILE A 118 3.25 13.52 6.43
C ILE A 118 2.92 12.81 7.74
N ILE A 119 2.88 13.55 8.83
CA ILE A 119 2.53 13.07 10.17
C ILE A 119 1.02 13.21 10.35
N ARG A 120 0.32 12.12 10.64
CA ARG A 120 -1.15 12.09 10.63
C ARG A 120 -1.78 11.87 11.99
N THR A 121 -1.15 11.04 12.82
CA THR A 121 -1.66 10.68 14.15
C THR A 121 -0.67 11.08 15.23
N GLU A 122 -1.15 11.22 16.46
CA GLU A 122 -0.28 11.47 17.63
C GLU A 122 0.79 10.39 17.81
N LYS A 123 0.43 9.14 17.49
CA LYS A 123 1.37 8.01 17.48
C LYS A 123 2.46 8.20 16.43
N GLY A 124 2.09 8.68 15.24
CA GLY A 124 3.05 9.05 14.19
C GLY A 124 3.94 10.23 14.57
N LEU A 125 3.39 11.24 15.27
CA LEU A 125 4.17 12.38 15.76
C LEU A 125 5.24 11.94 16.76
N LYS A 126 4.84 11.18 17.79
CA LYS A 126 5.76 10.60 18.77
C LYS A 126 6.86 9.77 18.13
N LEU A 127 6.51 8.97 17.12
CA LEU A 127 7.48 8.17 16.37
C LEU A 127 8.53 9.05 15.68
N ILE A 128 8.11 10.09 14.95
CA ILE A 128 9.04 10.98 14.24
C ILE A 128 9.94 11.74 15.22
N GLU A 129 9.38 12.29 16.30
CA GLU A 129 10.15 13.04 17.30
C GLU A 129 11.18 12.15 18.01
N ALA A 130 10.79 10.93 18.38
CA ALA A 130 11.68 9.99 19.05
C ALA A 130 12.80 9.50 18.12
N ALA A 131 12.47 9.16 16.86
CA ALA A 131 13.45 8.76 15.86
C ALA A 131 14.43 9.91 15.50
N GLU A 132 13.97 11.16 15.47
CA GLU A 132 14.85 12.33 15.28
C GLU A 132 15.76 12.56 16.48
N LYS A 133 15.22 12.51 17.70
CA LYS A 133 15.98 12.64 18.95
C LYS A 133 17.11 11.61 19.05
N ASP A 134 16.85 10.38 18.62
CA ASP A 134 17.80 9.27 18.65
C ASP A 134 18.69 9.22 17.38
N ASN A 135 18.65 10.24 16.53
CA ASN A 135 19.47 10.41 15.32
C ASN A 135 19.25 9.36 14.22
N TYR A 136 18.13 8.62 14.25
CA TYR A 136 17.76 7.72 13.16
C TYR A 136 17.36 8.48 11.90
N ILE A 137 16.82 9.68 12.08
CA ILE A 137 16.42 10.60 11.02
C ILE A 137 16.81 12.03 11.36
N GLN A 138 16.80 12.89 10.33
CA GLN A 138 16.94 14.34 10.45
C GLN A 138 15.74 14.99 9.79
N THR A 139 15.12 16.00 10.41
CA THR A 139 14.00 16.72 9.80
C THR A 139 14.37 18.15 9.43
N LYS A 140 13.62 18.71 8.48
CA LYS A 140 13.61 20.14 8.17
C LYS A 140 12.24 20.55 7.61
N PRO A 141 11.90 21.85 7.63
CA PRO A 141 10.71 22.34 6.94
C PRO A 141 10.71 21.94 5.46
N ILE A 142 9.56 21.52 4.96
CA ILE A 142 9.37 21.28 3.53
C ILE A 142 9.29 22.63 2.78
N ALA A 143 9.85 22.69 1.57
CA ALA A 143 9.78 23.88 0.74
C ALA A 143 8.38 24.06 0.11
N ASP A 144 7.91 25.30 -0.03
CA ASP A 144 6.63 25.64 -0.67
C ASP A 144 6.52 25.10 -2.11
N SER A 145 7.61 25.10 -2.86
CA SER A 145 7.65 24.53 -4.21
C SER A 145 7.41 23.02 -4.18
N GLY A 146 7.93 22.33 -3.16
CA GLY A 146 7.71 20.91 -2.93
C GLY A 146 6.26 20.60 -2.61
N LEU A 147 5.66 21.38 -1.70
CA LEU A 147 4.23 21.28 -1.35
C LEU A 147 3.33 21.48 -2.58
N LYS A 148 3.58 22.51 -3.40
CA LYS A 148 2.81 22.78 -4.62
C LYS A 148 2.85 21.61 -5.62
N ILE A 149 4.00 20.98 -5.80
CA ILE A 149 4.14 19.81 -6.68
C ILE A 149 3.33 18.63 -6.13
N MET A 150 3.46 18.35 -4.84
CA MET A 150 2.69 17.27 -4.21
C MET A 150 1.18 17.51 -4.32
N GLU A 151 0.74 18.73 -4.07
CA GLU A 151 -0.68 19.11 -4.11
C GLU A 151 -1.24 18.92 -5.53
N LYS A 152 -0.47 19.33 -6.54
CA LYS A 152 -0.81 19.10 -7.95
C LYS A 152 -0.98 17.61 -8.25
N LEU A 153 -0.02 16.77 -7.86
CA LEU A 153 -0.09 15.32 -8.11
C LEU A 153 -1.28 14.66 -7.41
N ALA A 154 -1.53 15.03 -6.16
CA ALA A 154 -2.64 14.49 -5.40
C ALA A 154 -4.00 14.89 -6.00
N LYS A 155 -4.16 16.18 -6.36
CA LYS A 155 -5.36 16.69 -7.06
C LYS A 155 -5.56 16.02 -8.41
N GLU A 156 -4.50 15.85 -9.20
CA GLU A 156 -4.57 15.14 -10.48
C GLU A 156 -5.01 13.68 -10.30
N LYS A 157 -4.48 12.97 -9.30
CA LYS A 157 -4.87 11.59 -9.01
C LYS A 157 -6.34 11.49 -8.62
N LYS A 158 -6.79 12.34 -7.69
CA LYS A 158 -8.20 12.40 -7.25
C LYS A 158 -9.13 12.71 -8.42
N SER A 159 -8.81 13.73 -9.23
CA SER A 159 -9.63 14.16 -10.36
C SER A 159 -9.77 13.05 -11.43
N LYS A 160 -8.65 12.52 -11.93
CA LYS A 160 -8.65 11.44 -12.94
C LYS A 160 -9.39 10.20 -12.45
N SER A 161 -9.20 9.84 -11.18
CA SER A 161 -9.87 8.67 -10.61
C SER A 161 -11.36 8.89 -10.41
N LYS A 162 -11.78 10.11 -10.03
CA LYS A 162 -13.20 10.48 -9.92
C LYS A 162 -13.92 10.43 -11.26
N GLU A 163 -13.27 10.85 -12.34
CA GLU A 163 -13.80 10.71 -13.70
C GLU A 163 -13.99 9.24 -14.09
N GLU A 164 -13.01 8.39 -13.82
CA GLU A 164 -13.09 6.95 -14.10
C GLU A 164 -14.17 6.26 -13.23
N ILE A 165 -14.30 6.63 -11.95
CA ILE A 165 -15.37 6.14 -11.07
C ILE A 165 -16.74 6.46 -11.68
N LYS A 166 -16.98 7.72 -12.05
CA LYS A 166 -18.23 8.15 -12.70
C LYS A 166 -18.50 7.42 -14.01
N LYS A 167 -17.46 7.06 -14.76
CA LYS A 167 -17.59 6.30 -16.01
C LYS A 167 -17.98 4.85 -15.73
N ARG A 168 -17.36 4.21 -14.74
CA ARG A 168 -17.65 2.82 -14.34
C ARG A 168 -19.07 2.67 -13.79
N GLU A 169 -19.49 3.56 -12.89
CA GLU A 169 -20.85 3.56 -12.32
C GLU A 169 -21.92 3.72 -13.41
N ARG A 170 -21.69 4.58 -14.42
CA ARG A 170 -22.62 4.76 -15.56
C ARG A 170 -22.85 3.52 -16.41
N VAL A 171 -21.94 2.54 -16.38
CA VAL A 171 -22.05 1.28 -17.14
C VAL A 171 -22.29 0.08 -16.22
N GLY A 172 -22.82 0.31 -15.01
CA GLY A 172 -23.15 -0.75 -14.06
C GLY A 172 -21.94 -1.48 -13.48
N ARG A 173 -20.77 -0.82 -13.41
CA ARG A 173 -19.57 -1.34 -12.74
C ARG A 173 -19.35 -0.59 -11.43
N PRO A 174 -19.82 -1.10 -10.29
CA PRO A 174 -19.78 -0.35 -9.03
C PRO A 174 -18.36 -0.08 -8.55
N VAL A 175 -18.19 1.01 -7.81
CA VAL A 175 -16.99 1.37 -7.05
C VAL A 175 -17.41 1.69 -5.60
N LEU A 176 -17.69 0.62 -4.86
CA LEU A 176 -18.34 0.68 -3.55
C LEU A 176 -17.57 1.48 -2.50
N TYR A 177 -16.25 1.39 -2.50
CA TYR A 177 -15.40 2.05 -1.49
C TYR A 177 -15.43 3.59 -1.49
N ARG A 178 -16.14 4.19 -2.45
CA ARG A 178 -16.38 5.65 -2.55
C ARG A 178 -17.85 6.03 -2.50
N ARG A 179 -18.74 5.09 -2.18
CA ARG A 179 -20.14 5.38 -1.88
C ARG A 179 -20.23 5.79 -0.42
N GLU A 180 -20.96 6.88 -0.15
CA GLU A 180 -21.26 7.32 1.21
C GLU A 180 -22.15 6.28 1.89
N ILE A 181 -21.80 5.92 3.12
CA ILE A 181 -22.54 5.00 3.97
C ILE A 181 -22.13 5.26 5.42
N PHE A 182 -23.10 5.28 6.34
CA PHE A 182 -22.90 5.74 7.72
C PHE A 182 -23.37 4.70 8.74
N GLY A 183 -22.66 4.60 9.88
CA GLY A 183 -23.07 3.82 11.07
C GLY A 183 -23.92 2.57 10.79
N ASN A 184 -25.17 2.57 11.26
CA ASN A 184 -26.08 1.43 11.15
C ASN A 184 -26.41 1.02 9.71
N GLU A 185 -26.39 1.94 8.74
CA GLU A 185 -26.61 1.60 7.33
C GLU A 185 -25.48 0.71 6.82
N TYR A 186 -24.23 1.02 7.20
CA TYR A 186 -23.08 0.18 6.87
C TYR A 186 -23.23 -1.21 7.45
N GLU A 187 -23.56 -1.33 8.74
CA GLU A 187 -23.72 -2.62 9.41
C GLU A 187 -24.80 -3.47 8.73
N ASN A 188 -25.95 -2.87 8.41
CA ASN A 188 -27.04 -3.55 7.72
C ASN A 188 -26.61 -4.03 6.32
N GLU A 189 -25.96 -3.18 5.53
CA GLU A 189 -25.51 -3.50 4.18
C GLU A 189 -24.52 -4.68 4.17
N VAL A 190 -23.54 -4.68 5.08
CA VAL A 190 -22.49 -5.71 5.08
C VAL A 190 -22.87 -6.97 5.84
N SER A 191 -23.90 -6.95 6.69
CA SER A 191 -24.29 -8.08 7.56
C SER A 191 -24.56 -9.37 6.80
N ASN A 192 -25.14 -9.26 5.59
CA ASN A 192 -25.49 -10.41 4.76
C ASN A 192 -24.49 -10.67 3.62
N CYS A 193 -23.44 -9.85 3.49
CA CYS A 193 -22.45 -10.04 2.45
C CYS A 193 -21.59 -11.28 2.73
N THR A 194 -21.29 -12.02 1.68
CA THR A 194 -20.49 -13.24 1.72
C THR A 194 -19.25 -13.12 0.84
N PHE A 195 -18.46 -14.20 0.77
CA PHE A 195 -17.39 -14.29 -0.23
C PHE A 195 -17.92 -14.18 -1.68
N HIS A 196 -19.15 -14.62 -1.96
CA HIS A 196 -19.72 -14.52 -3.31
C HIS A 196 -19.94 -13.07 -3.72
N ASP A 197 -20.40 -12.22 -2.80
CA ASP A 197 -20.54 -10.79 -3.01
C ASP A 197 -19.17 -10.13 -3.19
N LEU A 198 -18.18 -10.49 -2.36
CA LEU A 198 -16.80 -10.03 -2.54
C LEU A 198 -16.27 -10.39 -3.93
N LYS A 199 -16.55 -11.61 -4.39
CA LYS A 199 -16.13 -12.10 -5.70
C LYS A 199 -16.77 -11.27 -6.81
N GLY A 200 -18.08 -11.06 -6.76
CA GLY A 200 -18.82 -10.26 -7.75
C GLY A 200 -18.40 -8.78 -7.74
N ASP A 201 -18.44 -8.15 -6.57
CA ASP A 201 -18.23 -6.71 -6.40
C ASP A 201 -16.78 -6.27 -6.58
N VAL A 202 -15.80 -7.17 -6.38
CA VAL A 202 -14.38 -6.78 -6.36
C VAL A 202 -13.52 -7.62 -7.30
N VAL A 203 -13.64 -8.95 -7.27
CA VAL A 203 -12.72 -9.83 -7.99
C VAL A 203 -13.06 -9.85 -9.49
N ASP A 204 -14.31 -10.17 -9.83
CA ASP A 204 -14.76 -10.39 -11.21
C ASP A 204 -14.75 -9.08 -12.02
N ILE A 205 -14.99 -7.93 -11.37
CA ILE A 205 -14.87 -6.61 -12.01
C ILE A 205 -13.44 -6.04 -12.04
N GLY A 206 -12.45 -6.82 -11.59
CA GLY A 206 -11.03 -6.47 -11.62
C GLY A 206 -10.63 -5.33 -10.68
N ALA A 207 -11.37 -5.10 -9.59
CA ALA A 207 -11.04 -4.08 -8.59
C ALA A 207 -10.05 -4.58 -7.52
N CYS A 208 -9.91 -5.90 -7.35
CA CYS A 208 -9.02 -6.51 -6.36
C CYS A 208 -7.58 -5.96 -6.41
N VAL A 209 -7.10 -5.43 -5.28
CA VAL A 209 -5.75 -4.86 -5.12
C VAL A 209 -4.68 -5.89 -4.74
N LEU A 210 -5.07 -7.16 -4.55
CA LEU A 210 -4.18 -8.27 -4.20
C LEU A 210 -3.38 -8.01 -2.90
N CYS A 211 -4.03 -7.44 -1.88
CA CYS A 211 -3.40 -7.18 -0.58
C CYS A 211 -3.44 -8.38 0.38
N GLY A 212 -4.30 -9.37 0.15
CA GLY A 212 -4.43 -10.55 1.03
C GLY A 212 -5.28 -10.35 2.28
N ALA A 213 -5.95 -9.21 2.44
CA ALA A 213 -6.79 -8.94 3.62
C ALA A 213 -7.92 -9.98 3.81
N CYS A 214 -8.51 -10.45 2.70
CA CYS A 214 -9.53 -11.50 2.71
C CYS A 214 -9.00 -12.87 3.16
N VAL A 215 -7.71 -13.15 2.97
CA VAL A 215 -7.07 -14.38 3.45
C VAL A 215 -6.84 -14.27 4.95
N TYR A 216 -6.26 -13.15 5.40
CA TYR A 216 -6.04 -12.89 6.82
C TYR A 216 -7.33 -12.90 7.64
N ALA A 217 -8.36 -12.19 7.16
CA ALA A 217 -9.64 -12.06 7.87
C ALA A 217 -10.49 -13.33 7.83
N CYS A 218 -10.10 -14.38 7.11
CA CYS A 218 -10.87 -15.61 7.03
C CYS A 218 -10.62 -16.47 8.28
N PRO A 219 -11.64 -16.73 9.11
CA PRO A 219 -11.47 -17.56 10.31
C PRO A 219 -11.18 -19.02 9.94
N GLU A 220 -11.87 -19.56 8.94
CA GLU A 220 -11.85 -20.99 8.55
C GLU A 220 -10.82 -21.34 7.45
N GLU A 221 -9.92 -20.43 7.10
CA GLU A 221 -8.95 -20.65 5.99
C GLU A 221 -9.63 -21.01 4.65
N ALA A 222 -10.91 -20.65 4.50
CA ALA A 222 -11.71 -20.97 3.33
C ALA A 222 -11.33 -20.12 2.10
N VAL A 223 -10.47 -19.11 2.24
CA VAL A 223 -10.05 -18.19 1.18
C VAL A 223 -8.54 -18.26 0.96
N ALA A 224 -8.12 -18.56 -0.25
CA ALA A 224 -6.71 -18.52 -0.65
C ALA A 224 -6.50 -17.71 -1.93
N ILE A 225 -5.29 -17.22 -2.16
CA ILE A 225 -4.94 -16.55 -3.42
C ILE A 225 -4.43 -17.60 -4.41
N LYS A 226 -5.20 -17.83 -5.47
CA LYS A 226 -4.84 -18.67 -6.63
C LYS A 226 -4.77 -17.81 -7.88
N ASP A 227 -3.75 -17.98 -8.71
CA ASP A 227 -3.58 -17.23 -9.97
C ASP A 227 -3.77 -15.71 -9.84
N ARG A 228 -3.28 -15.12 -8.75
CA ARG A 228 -3.35 -13.68 -8.43
C ARG A 228 -4.76 -13.14 -8.12
N LYS A 229 -5.69 -14.01 -7.72
CA LYS A 229 -7.04 -13.65 -7.26
C LYS A 229 -7.41 -14.46 -6.02
N PRO A 230 -8.22 -13.91 -5.10
CA PRO A 230 -8.77 -14.71 -4.01
C PRO A 230 -9.83 -15.68 -4.55
N GLU A 231 -9.80 -16.92 -4.09
CA GLU A 231 -10.73 -17.98 -4.41
C GLU A 231 -11.16 -18.72 -3.14
N LEU A 232 -12.38 -19.25 -3.16
CA LEU A 232 -12.85 -20.15 -2.12
C LEU A 232 -12.17 -21.52 -2.30
N VAL A 233 -11.49 -22.00 -1.26
CA VAL A 233 -10.78 -23.28 -1.25
C VAL A 233 -11.25 -24.23 -0.14
N GLY A 234 -12.08 -23.73 0.78
CA GLY A 234 -12.66 -24.48 1.89
C GLY A 234 -14.11 -24.11 2.12
N LYS A 235 -14.68 -24.59 3.23
CA LYS A 235 -16.05 -24.27 3.63
C LYS A 235 -16.05 -22.99 4.48
N CYS A 236 -16.88 -22.03 4.12
CA CYS A 236 -17.08 -20.82 4.91
C CYS A 236 -18.19 -21.03 5.95
N VAL A 237 -18.07 -20.40 7.12
CA VAL A 237 -19.14 -20.37 8.13
C VAL A 237 -20.34 -19.61 7.59
N GLU A 238 -21.53 -20.10 7.91
CA GLU A 238 -22.80 -19.42 7.62
C GLU A 238 -22.85 -18.04 8.31
N GLY A 239 -23.33 -17.02 7.60
CA GLY A 239 -23.40 -15.65 8.11
C GLY A 239 -22.05 -14.90 8.20
N CYS A 240 -20.94 -15.49 7.73
CA CYS A 240 -19.64 -14.82 7.78
C CYS A 240 -19.45 -13.79 6.64
N ASN A 241 -19.08 -12.56 7.02
CA ASN A 241 -18.80 -11.44 6.11
C ASN A 241 -17.36 -10.89 6.23
N ALA A 242 -16.50 -11.53 7.02
CA ALA A 242 -15.18 -10.98 7.40
C ALA A 242 -14.29 -10.61 6.21
N CYS A 243 -14.26 -11.44 5.17
CA CYS A 243 -13.48 -11.16 3.95
C CYS A 243 -14.02 -9.94 3.16
N TYR A 244 -15.33 -9.72 3.19
CA TYR A 244 -15.99 -8.57 2.57
C TYR A 244 -15.69 -7.30 3.35
N VAL A 245 -15.82 -7.35 4.68
CA VAL A 245 -15.51 -6.24 5.60
C VAL A 245 -14.03 -5.84 5.51
N ALA A 246 -13.11 -6.81 5.47
CA ALA A 246 -11.66 -6.54 5.39
C ALA A 246 -11.21 -5.93 4.03
N CYS A 247 -12.01 -6.09 2.98
CA CYS A 247 -11.61 -5.66 1.64
C CYS A 247 -11.57 -4.13 1.51
N PRO A 248 -10.48 -3.52 0.99
CA PRO A 248 -10.38 -2.07 0.79
C PRO A 248 -11.18 -1.56 -0.42
N ARG A 249 -11.92 -2.44 -1.11
CA ARG A 249 -12.66 -2.13 -2.34
C ARG A 249 -14.17 -2.35 -2.21
N THR A 250 -14.64 -2.83 -1.07
CA THR A 250 -16.05 -2.84 -0.65
C THR A 250 -16.37 -1.54 0.09
N TYR A 251 -17.58 -1.41 0.63
CA TYR A 251 -18.02 -0.25 1.41
C TYR A 251 -17.03 0.12 2.52
N ILE A 252 -16.84 1.43 2.72
CA ILE A 252 -16.05 2.00 3.81
C ILE A 252 -16.97 3.00 4.50
N PRO A 253 -17.18 2.90 5.84
CA PRO A 253 -17.94 3.89 6.58
C PRO A 253 -17.33 5.29 6.43
N ASP A 254 -18.17 6.32 6.30
CA ASP A 254 -17.72 7.71 6.13
C ASP A 254 -16.86 8.19 7.32
N GLU A 255 -17.08 7.62 8.51
CA GLU A 255 -16.29 7.85 9.72
C GLU A 255 -14.83 7.38 9.60
N ILE A 256 -14.54 6.48 8.64
CA ILE A 256 -13.19 6.02 8.32
C ILE A 256 -12.61 6.79 7.13
N LEU A 257 -13.39 6.99 6.07
CA LEU A 257 -12.93 7.67 4.87
C LEU A 257 -14.04 8.55 4.28
N SER A 258 -14.14 9.76 4.82
CA SER A 258 -15.19 10.70 4.43
C SER A 258 -15.05 11.15 2.97
N LYS A 259 -16.18 11.38 2.30
CA LYS A 259 -16.19 12.03 0.98
C LYS A 259 -15.63 13.45 1.00
N GLU A 260 -15.63 14.14 2.14
CA GLU A 260 -14.95 15.44 2.27
C GLU A 260 -13.44 15.36 1.99
N SER A 261 -12.83 14.20 2.26
CA SER A 261 -11.42 13.93 1.96
C SER A 261 -11.11 14.07 0.46
N ASP A 262 -12.09 13.93 -0.43
CA ASP A 262 -11.91 14.13 -1.87
C ASP A 262 -11.46 15.56 -2.20
N ASN A 263 -11.83 16.54 -1.37
CA ASN A 263 -11.49 17.94 -1.55
C ASN A 263 -10.17 18.32 -0.83
N LYS A 264 -9.65 17.43 0.02
CA LYS A 264 -8.38 17.59 0.74
C LYS A 264 -7.26 16.87 -0.02
N PRO A 265 -6.29 17.57 -0.63
CA PRO A 265 -5.24 16.93 -1.43
C PRO A 265 -4.45 15.87 -0.65
N PHE A 266 -4.20 16.10 0.64
CA PHE A 266 -3.41 15.20 1.48
C PHE A 266 -4.23 14.47 2.54
N GLY A 267 -5.57 14.57 2.52
CA GLY A 267 -6.41 14.20 3.65
C GLY A 267 -6.09 15.05 4.90
N ASP A 268 -6.46 14.54 6.06
CA ASP A 268 -6.14 15.18 7.35
C ASP A 268 -4.73 14.80 7.81
N TYR A 269 -4.02 15.77 8.40
CA TYR A 269 -2.65 15.61 8.89
C TYR A 269 -2.32 16.65 9.98
N ILE A 270 -1.32 16.35 10.78
CA ILE A 270 -0.78 17.22 11.83
C ILE A 270 0.31 18.13 11.24
N LYS A 271 1.29 17.55 10.54
CA LYS A 271 2.43 18.29 10.00
C LYS A 271 3.06 17.59 8.79
N ILE A 272 3.68 18.37 7.91
CA ILE A 272 4.49 17.88 6.79
C ILE A 272 5.94 18.38 6.96
N VAL A 273 6.90 17.48 6.85
CA VAL A 273 8.34 17.78 6.97
C VAL A 273 9.14 17.05 5.89
N SER A 274 10.30 17.59 5.54
CA SER A 274 11.32 16.84 4.80
C SER A 274 12.19 16.09 5.79
N VAL A 275 12.46 14.81 5.51
CA VAL A 275 13.19 13.90 6.40
C VAL A 275 14.31 13.20 5.65
N LYS A 276 15.48 13.08 6.27
CA LYS A 276 16.62 12.31 5.76
C LYS A 276 16.97 11.19 6.74
N ALA A 277 17.19 9.99 6.21
CA ALA A 277 17.73 8.86 6.98
C ALA A 277 19.23 8.73 6.68
N PRO A 278 20.14 9.21 7.54
CA PRO A 278 21.57 9.20 7.25
C PRO A 278 22.18 7.79 7.20
N MET A 279 21.57 6.82 7.89
CA MET A 279 22.09 5.46 8.05
C MET A 279 21.62 4.49 6.95
N VAL A 280 20.67 4.88 6.10
CA VAL A 280 20.05 3.99 5.11
C VAL A 280 20.15 4.60 3.72
N LYS A 281 20.56 3.80 2.73
CA LYS A 281 20.60 4.23 1.32
C LYS A 281 19.19 4.24 0.72
N GLY A 282 18.92 5.25 -0.12
CA GLY A 282 17.65 5.41 -0.83
C GLY A 282 16.76 6.51 -0.23
N GLN A 283 15.94 7.15 -1.06
CA GLN A 283 15.05 8.23 -0.64
C GLN A 283 13.82 7.65 0.07
N ASP A 284 12.88 7.07 -0.69
CA ASP A 284 11.60 6.57 -0.15
C ASP A 284 11.79 5.39 0.79
N GLY A 285 12.46 4.35 0.28
CA GLY A 285 12.80 3.18 1.06
C GLY A 285 13.68 3.52 2.26
N GLY A 286 14.55 4.53 2.16
CA GLY A 286 15.50 4.85 3.23
C GLY A 286 14.80 5.33 4.51
N VAL A 287 13.87 6.28 4.40
CA VAL A 287 13.15 6.80 5.57
C VAL A 287 12.20 5.75 6.15
N ALA A 288 11.44 5.03 5.31
CA ALA A 288 10.56 3.97 5.80
C ALA A 288 11.35 2.84 6.51
N THR A 289 12.48 2.42 5.94
CA THR A 289 13.38 1.43 6.54
C THR A 289 14.03 1.94 7.83
N ALA A 290 14.42 3.22 7.91
CA ALA A 290 14.98 3.80 9.13
C ALA A 290 13.94 3.84 10.26
N LEU A 291 12.70 4.23 9.96
CA LEU A 291 11.60 4.20 10.92
C LEU A 291 11.27 2.77 11.38
N LEU A 292 11.27 1.79 10.46
CA LEU A 292 11.10 0.38 10.83
C LEU A 292 12.23 -0.13 11.73
N THR A 293 13.46 0.22 11.40
CA THR A 293 14.63 -0.16 12.21
C THR A 293 14.55 0.45 13.60
N TYR A 294 14.09 1.70 13.69
CA TYR A 294 13.90 2.40 14.95
C TYR A 294 12.86 1.71 15.84
N VAL A 295 11.66 1.44 15.31
CA VAL A 295 10.59 0.84 16.12
C VAL A 295 10.94 -0.57 16.62
N LEU A 296 11.72 -1.34 15.86
CA LEU A 296 12.25 -2.64 16.30
C LEU A 296 13.34 -2.47 17.35
N SER A 297 14.35 -1.63 17.10
CA SER A 297 15.50 -1.45 18.01
C SER A 297 15.10 -0.86 19.36
N SER A 298 14.04 -0.06 19.37
CA SER A 298 13.49 0.57 20.57
C SER A 298 12.39 -0.27 21.24
N ASN A 299 12.14 -1.50 20.77
CA ASN A 299 11.07 -2.40 21.26
C ASN A 299 9.69 -1.73 21.32
N ILE A 300 9.39 -0.83 20.37
CA ILE A 300 8.05 -0.22 20.22
C ILE A 300 7.09 -1.24 19.60
N VAL A 301 7.63 -2.13 18.77
CA VAL A 301 6.92 -3.28 18.18
C VAL A 301 7.82 -4.51 18.23
N ASP A 302 7.23 -5.70 18.34
CA ASP A 302 7.98 -6.95 18.33
C ASP A 302 8.45 -7.33 16.92
N ASN A 303 7.64 -6.99 15.92
CA ASN A 303 7.84 -7.45 14.55
C ASN A 303 7.46 -6.38 13.52
N ALA A 304 8.08 -6.47 12.34
CA ALA A 304 7.78 -5.65 11.18
C ALA A 304 7.29 -6.50 10.00
N ILE A 305 6.19 -6.06 9.37
CA ILE A 305 5.78 -6.56 8.05
C ILE A 305 6.55 -5.79 6.98
N ILE A 306 7.43 -6.50 6.25
CA ILE A 306 8.26 -5.98 5.16
C ILE A 306 7.89 -6.64 3.83
N VAL A 307 8.30 -6.03 2.72
CA VAL A 307 8.15 -6.59 1.37
C VAL A 307 9.53 -6.71 0.72
N ASP A 308 9.99 -7.95 0.59
CA ASP A 308 11.24 -8.28 -0.08
C ASP A 308 10.98 -8.88 -1.48
N LYS A 309 12.04 -9.26 -2.20
CA LYS A 309 11.97 -9.98 -3.46
C LYS A 309 11.97 -11.49 -3.18
N SER A 310 11.18 -12.23 -3.94
CA SER A 310 11.20 -13.69 -3.92
C SER A 310 12.59 -14.21 -4.31
N SER A 311 13.03 -15.27 -3.63
CA SER A 311 14.27 -16.01 -3.95
C SER A 311 14.13 -16.88 -5.20
N ILE A 312 12.89 -17.20 -5.60
CA ILE A 312 12.58 -18.11 -6.72
C ILE A 312 12.21 -17.30 -7.97
N GLU A 313 11.44 -16.23 -7.81
CA GLU A 313 11.04 -15.33 -8.90
C GLU A 313 11.64 -13.94 -8.67
N PRO A 314 12.78 -13.60 -9.30
CA PRO A 314 13.46 -12.34 -9.00
C PRO A 314 12.55 -11.14 -9.27
N TRP A 315 12.70 -10.14 -8.40
CA TRP A 315 11.89 -8.91 -8.33
C TRP A 315 10.39 -9.10 -8.02
N LYS A 316 9.87 -10.34 -7.97
CA LYS A 316 8.49 -10.57 -7.53
C LYS A 316 8.39 -10.22 -6.04
N PRO A 317 7.48 -9.31 -5.63
CA PRO A 317 7.37 -8.92 -4.24
C PRO A 317 6.78 -10.05 -3.39
N GLU A 318 7.36 -10.24 -2.21
CA GLU A 318 6.91 -11.21 -1.20
C GLU A 318 6.93 -10.54 0.17
N ALA A 319 5.84 -10.67 0.91
CA ALA A 319 5.74 -10.10 2.25
C ALA A 319 6.29 -11.08 3.29
N LYS A 320 6.94 -10.56 4.33
CA LYS A 320 7.50 -11.33 5.44
C LYS A 320 7.29 -10.57 6.75
N ILE A 321 7.19 -11.32 7.84
CA ILE A 321 7.24 -10.79 9.21
C ILE A 321 8.63 -11.09 9.74
N THR A 322 9.27 -10.08 10.34
CA THR A 322 10.61 -10.22 10.89
C THR A 322 10.84 -9.25 12.04
N ASP A 323 11.65 -9.66 13.00
CA ASP A 323 12.26 -8.82 14.03
C ASP A 323 13.72 -8.46 13.67
N ASN A 324 14.26 -9.04 12.59
CA ASN A 324 15.66 -8.91 12.21
C ASN A 324 15.91 -7.65 11.38
N ILE A 325 16.64 -6.70 11.97
CA ILE A 325 17.04 -5.44 11.33
C ILE A 325 17.77 -5.65 9.99
N ALA A 326 18.60 -6.70 9.87
CA ALA A 326 19.32 -6.97 8.62
C ALA A 326 18.35 -7.32 7.48
N GLU A 327 17.27 -8.04 7.77
CA GLU A 327 16.23 -8.36 6.79
C GLU A 327 15.44 -7.11 6.39
N VAL A 328 15.15 -6.23 7.35
CA VAL A 328 14.50 -4.93 7.11
C VAL A 328 15.35 -4.04 6.18
N LEU A 329 16.66 -3.98 6.41
CA LEU A 329 17.60 -3.24 5.56
C LEU A 329 17.69 -3.85 4.15
N LYS A 330 17.75 -5.18 4.05
CA LYS A 330 17.78 -5.91 2.78
C LYS A 330 16.52 -5.70 1.95
N ALA A 331 15.36 -5.65 2.60
CA ALA A 331 14.07 -5.43 1.96
C ALA A 331 13.81 -3.97 1.55
N SER A 332 14.76 -3.05 1.79
CA SER A 332 14.66 -1.66 1.37
C SER A 332 14.54 -1.49 -0.16
N GLY A 333 14.13 -0.30 -0.57
CA GLY A 333 13.92 0.05 -1.98
C GLY A 333 12.54 -0.36 -2.51
N THR A 334 12.13 0.28 -3.60
CA THR A 334 10.75 0.18 -4.09
C THR A 334 10.53 -1.07 -4.95
N LYS A 335 9.42 -1.75 -4.70
CA LYS A 335 8.93 -2.88 -5.50
C LYS A 335 7.58 -2.50 -6.12
N TYR A 336 7.59 -2.12 -7.38
CA TYR A 336 6.41 -1.65 -8.11
C TYR A 336 5.54 -2.80 -8.64
N SER A 337 5.14 -3.71 -7.76
CA SER A 337 4.14 -4.75 -8.06
C SER A 337 3.25 -5.02 -6.85
N ALA A 338 2.09 -5.62 -7.09
CA ALA A 338 1.18 -5.99 -6.00
C ALA A 338 1.75 -7.13 -5.15
N CYS A 339 1.47 -7.08 -3.85
CA CYS A 339 1.94 -8.03 -2.85
C CYS A 339 0.81 -8.33 -1.84
N PRO A 340 0.48 -9.60 -1.60
CA PRO A 340 -0.41 -10.04 -0.52
C PRO A 340 0.19 -9.78 0.88
N ILE A 341 0.31 -8.51 1.27
CA ILE A 341 1.02 -8.09 2.48
C ILE A 341 0.44 -8.64 3.79
N PHE A 342 -0.85 -8.97 3.82
CA PHE A 342 -1.49 -9.52 5.02
C PHE A 342 -1.41 -11.04 5.11
N LYS A 343 -0.95 -11.74 4.06
CA LYS A 343 -0.84 -13.21 4.07
C LYS A 343 0.06 -13.74 5.20
N PRO A 344 1.26 -13.16 5.46
CA PRO A 344 2.12 -13.64 6.55
C PRO A 344 1.47 -13.56 7.93
N LEU A 345 0.56 -12.61 8.16
CA LEU A 345 -0.13 -12.47 9.45
C LEU A 345 -1.06 -13.66 9.74
N LYS A 346 -1.55 -14.34 8.70
CA LYS A 346 -2.36 -15.55 8.86
C LYS A 346 -1.47 -16.74 9.22
N GLU A 347 -0.35 -16.89 8.50
CA GLU A 347 0.65 -17.94 8.71
C GLU A 347 1.28 -17.85 10.12
N SER A 348 1.48 -16.63 10.65
CA SER A 348 1.98 -16.44 12.01
C SER A 348 0.97 -16.79 13.10
N LYS A 349 -0.34 -16.66 12.84
CA LYS A 349 -1.39 -17.13 13.78
C LYS A 349 -1.38 -18.66 13.89
N GLU A 350 -1.09 -19.36 12.79
CA GLU A 350 -1.09 -20.82 12.72
C GLU A 350 0.14 -21.44 13.41
N GLY A 351 1.32 -20.81 13.27
CA GLY A 351 2.59 -21.31 13.84
C GLY A 351 2.78 -21.11 15.35
N GLY A 352 1.83 -20.46 16.03
CA GLY A 352 1.86 -20.18 17.47
C GLY A 352 1.02 -21.14 18.33
N SER A 353 0.64 -22.30 17.79
CA SER A 353 -0.22 -23.31 18.45
C SER A 353 0.58 -24.40 19.15
#